data_AF-A0A2E8CGQ7-F1
#
_entry.id   AF-A0A2E8CGQ7-F1
#
_cell.length_a   1.000
_cell.length_b   1.000
_cell.length_c   1.000
_cell.angle_alpha   90.00
_cell.angle_beta   90.00
_cell.angle_gamma   90.00
#
_symmetry.space_group_name_H-M   'P 1'
#
loop_
_entity.id
_entity.type
_entity.pdbx_description
1 polymer ?
#
loop_
_entity_poly.entity_id
_entity_poly.type
_entity_poly.pdbx_seq_one_letter_code
_entity_poly.pdbx_strand_id
1 'polypeptide(L)'
;MISADRPLSDAVRKRIARTVSISGLHDLRPLMHTKMNGVLHLGEAEALSESAALLRPFGAIPLICWVGGGERPEFIRQSQLMAQMWEGLHTPTYCIVEGRHNHFTVIEGLRKPQSESTRCLLKPPT
;
A
#
# COMPACT_ATOMS: atom_id res chain seq x y z
N MET A 1 4.27 0.22 7.21
CA MET A 1 4.71 -0.36 5.92
C MET A 1 6.18 -0.78 6.04
N ILE A 2 6.73 -1.57 5.12
CA ILE A 2 8.15 -1.99 5.08
C ILE A 2 9.12 -0.87 4.64
N SER A 3 8.93 0.37 5.12
CA SER A 3 9.86 1.47 4.87
C SER A 3 11.05 1.41 5.84
N ALA A 4 12.16 2.02 5.45
CA ALA A 4 13.45 1.92 6.17
C ALA A 4 13.41 2.38 7.65
N ASP A 5 12.50 3.28 7.99
CA ASP A 5 12.45 4.12 9.19
C ASP A 5 11.45 3.66 10.28
N ARG A 6 11.09 2.37 10.34
CA ARG A 6 9.99 1.87 11.20
C ARG A 6 10.45 1.12 12.48
N PRO A 7 9.64 1.00 13.54
CA PRO A 7 10.12 0.56 14.86
C PRO A 7 10.47 -0.93 14.98
N LEU A 8 10.27 -1.73 13.92
CA LEU A 8 10.55 -3.17 13.97
C LEU A 8 12.06 -3.44 13.98
N SER A 9 12.50 -4.36 14.84
CA SER A 9 13.90 -4.82 14.87
C SER A 9 14.27 -5.58 13.60
N ASP A 10 15.57 -5.60 13.26
CA ASP A 10 16.07 -6.30 12.08
C ASP A 10 15.69 -7.78 12.04
N ALA A 11 15.70 -8.46 13.19
CA ALA A 11 15.30 -9.85 13.31
C ALA A 11 13.84 -10.09 12.91
N VAL A 12 12.94 -9.14 13.26
CA VAL A 12 11.53 -9.21 12.87
C VAL A 12 11.36 -8.83 11.39
N ARG A 13 12.03 -7.77 10.93
CA ARG A 13 11.94 -7.32 9.54
C ARG A 13 12.38 -8.40 8.54
N LYS A 14 13.45 -9.15 8.85
CA LYS A 14 13.95 -10.26 8.02
C LYS A 14 12.95 -11.42 7.84
N ARG A 15 11.93 -11.52 8.69
CA ARG A 15 10.88 -12.56 8.59
C ARG A 15 9.71 -12.14 7.71
N ILE A 16 9.63 -10.87 7.32
CA ILE A 16 8.54 -10.37 6.47
C ILE A 16 8.80 -10.83 5.04
N ALA A 17 7.97 -11.75 4.55
CA ALA A 17 8.11 -12.30 3.21
C ALA A 17 7.60 -11.36 2.11
N ARG A 18 6.60 -10.52 2.41
CA ARG A 18 5.97 -9.55 1.51
C ARG A 18 4.98 -8.66 2.25
N THR A 19 4.56 -7.56 1.63
CA THR A 19 3.46 -6.71 2.07
C THR A 19 2.40 -6.62 0.98
N VAL A 20 1.13 -6.79 1.35
CA VAL A 20 -0.01 -6.50 0.47
C VAL A 20 -0.80 -5.33 1.06
N SER A 21 -0.75 -4.18 0.39
CA SER A 21 -1.48 -2.97 0.78
C SER A 21 -2.81 -2.95 0.02
N ILE A 22 -3.93 -3.12 0.73
CA ILE A 22 -5.26 -3.15 0.13
C ILE A 22 -5.91 -1.78 0.30
N SER A 23 -6.23 -1.13 -0.83
CA SER A 23 -6.85 0.19 -0.89
C SER A 23 -6.14 1.23 -0.03
N GLY A 24 -4.81 1.21 -0.08
CA GLY A 24 -3.95 1.99 0.82
C GLY A 24 -3.89 3.48 0.49
N LEU A 25 -3.58 4.27 1.52
CA LEU A 25 -3.18 5.67 1.43
C LEU A 25 -1.66 5.75 1.63
N HIS A 26 -0.96 6.28 0.64
CA HIS A 26 0.51 6.23 0.59
C HIS A 26 1.15 7.62 0.50
N ASP A 27 0.39 8.62 0.06
CA ASP A 27 0.67 10.04 0.14
C ASP A 27 -0.45 10.72 0.94
N LEU A 28 -0.11 11.22 2.12
CA LEU A 28 -1.04 11.84 3.06
C LEU A 28 -1.22 13.34 2.80
N ARG A 29 -0.36 13.97 1.98
CA ARG A 29 -0.43 15.41 1.71
C ARG A 29 -1.81 15.86 1.19
N PRO A 30 -2.49 15.11 0.30
CA PRO A 30 -3.84 15.47 -0.13
C PRO A 30 -4.87 15.49 1.00
N LEU A 31 -4.71 14.67 2.05
CA LEU A 31 -5.67 14.60 3.15
C LEU A 31 -5.74 15.89 3.96
N MET A 32 -4.64 16.65 4.01
CA MET A 32 -4.59 17.96 4.67
C MET A 32 -5.64 18.93 4.12
N HIS A 33 -6.04 18.75 2.86
CA HIS A 33 -7.00 19.60 2.15
C HIS A 33 -8.43 19.04 2.17
N THR A 34 -8.71 18.05 3.01
CA THR A 34 -10.04 17.43 3.13
C THR A 34 -10.69 17.81 4.46
N LYS A 35 -12.02 17.67 4.53
CA LYS A 35 -12.76 17.82 5.81
C LYS A 35 -12.26 16.87 6.90
N MET A 36 -11.69 15.71 6.50
CA MET A 36 -11.13 14.73 7.43
C MET A 36 -9.99 15.32 8.26
N ASN A 37 -9.27 16.32 7.76
CA ASN A 37 -8.18 16.93 8.51
C ASN A 37 -8.64 17.71 9.75
N GLY A 38 -9.93 18.06 9.83
CA GLY A 38 -10.51 18.58 11.07
C GLY A 38 -10.50 17.58 12.23
N VAL A 39 -10.31 16.28 11.93
CA VAL A 39 -10.15 15.20 12.91
C VAL A 39 -8.70 14.74 12.99
N LEU A 40 -8.03 14.58 11.86
CA LEU A 40 -6.66 14.04 11.82
C LEU A 40 -5.60 15.04 12.25
N HIS A 41 -5.85 16.34 12.08
CA HIS A 41 -4.91 17.42 12.39
C HIS A 41 -3.51 17.25 11.76
N LEU A 42 -3.44 16.64 10.58
CA LEU A 42 -2.20 16.46 9.84
C LEU A 42 -1.61 17.82 9.47
N GLY A 43 -0.38 18.03 9.93
CA GLY A 43 0.50 19.09 9.46
C GLY A 43 1.39 18.60 8.32
N GLU A 44 2.06 19.53 7.64
CA GLU A 44 2.93 19.22 6.50
C GLU A 44 4.08 18.28 6.89
N ALA A 45 4.74 18.53 8.03
CA ALA A 45 5.85 17.70 8.49
C ALA A 45 5.42 16.24 8.72
N GLU A 46 4.28 16.02 9.36
CA GLU A 46 3.73 14.68 9.61
C GLU A 46 3.26 14.01 8.31
N ALA A 47 2.57 14.76 7.44
CA ALA A 47 2.15 14.24 6.15
C ALA A 47 3.37 13.79 5.34
N LEU A 48 4.49 14.51 5.37
CA LEU A 48 5.73 14.11 4.70
C LEU A 48 6.37 12.87 5.32
N SER A 49 6.52 12.81 6.65
CA SER A 49 7.18 11.68 7.32
C SER A 49 6.36 10.39 7.29
N GLU A 50 5.03 10.49 7.28
CA GLU A 50 4.14 9.33 7.30
C GLU A 50 3.67 8.89 5.91
N SER A 51 3.98 9.64 4.86
CA SER A 51 3.72 9.25 3.47
C SER A 51 4.73 8.23 2.99
N ALA A 52 4.35 6.96 2.98
CA ALA A 52 5.21 5.88 2.48
C ALA A 52 5.72 6.07 1.05
N ALA A 53 4.96 6.76 0.19
CA ALA A 53 5.36 7.12 -1.17
C ALA A 53 6.61 8.03 -1.20
N LEU A 54 6.95 8.69 -0.10
CA LEU A 54 8.13 9.57 0.05
C LEU A 54 9.29 8.88 0.77
N LEU A 55 9.09 7.64 1.25
CA LEU A 55 10.09 6.88 1.97
C LEU A 55 10.78 5.87 1.05
N ARG A 56 11.85 5.25 1.55
CA ARG A 56 12.56 4.17 0.84
C ARG A 56 12.13 2.80 1.37
N PRO A 57 12.07 1.77 0.50
CA PRO A 57 11.80 0.41 0.95
C PRO A 57 12.95 -0.13 1.82
N PHE A 58 12.62 -1.04 2.72
CA PHE A 58 13.59 -1.82 3.47
C PHE A 58 13.89 -3.14 2.74
N GLY A 59 15.12 -3.26 2.23
CA GLY A 59 15.57 -4.45 1.53
C GLY A 59 14.75 -4.76 0.27
N ALA A 60 14.81 -6.02 -0.17
CA ALA A 60 14.14 -6.48 -1.39
C ALA A 60 12.77 -7.16 -1.12
N ILE A 61 12.04 -6.70 -0.09
CA ILE A 61 10.78 -7.33 0.32
C ILE A 61 9.66 -6.89 -0.62
N PRO A 62 9.00 -7.81 -1.34
CA PRO A 62 7.96 -7.45 -2.31
C PRO A 62 6.80 -6.65 -1.71
N LEU A 63 6.37 -5.62 -2.43
CA LEU A 63 5.17 -4.83 -2.15
C LEU A 63 4.14 -5.06 -3.26
N ILE A 64 2.93 -5.48 -2.88
CA ILE A 64 1.77 -5.55 -3.77
C ILE A 64 0.76 -4.51 -3.31
N CYS A 65 0.48 -3.51 -4.15
CA CYS A 65 -0.65 -2.61 -3.98
C CYS A 65 -1.86 -3.23 -4.68
N TRP A 66 -2.96 -3.42 -3.94
CA TRP A 66 -4.18 -4.06 -4.40
C TRP A 66 -5.35 -3.10 -4.20
N VAL A 67 -6.09 -2.79 -5.26
CA VAL A 67 -7.21 -1.84 -5.19
C VAL A 67 -8.35 -2.32 -6.06
N GLY A 68 -9.59 -2.10 -5.64
CA GLY A 68 -10.75 -2.43 -6.46
C GLY A 68 -10.93 -1.44 -7.60
N GLY A 69 -11.25 -1.92 -8.81
CA GLY A 69 -11.49 -1.04 -9.96
C GLY A 69 -12.78 -0.24 -9.88
N GLY A 70 -13.69 -0.57 -8.96
CA GLY A 70 -14.89 0.19 -8.62
C GLY A 70 -14.68 1.19 -7.48
N GLU A 71 -13.44 1.44 -7.05
CA GLU A 71 -13.12 2.42 -6.02
C GLU A 71 -13.11 3.87 -6.52
N ARG A 72 -13.00 4.81 -5.58
CA ARG A 72 -12.81 6.21 -5.92
C ARG A 72 -11.47 6.39 -6.66
N PRO A 73 -11.39 7.30 -7.64
CA PRO A 73 -10.16 7.53 -8.41
C PRO A 73 -8.91 7.77 -7.54
N GLU A 74 -9.08 8.42 -6.38
CA GLU A 74 -7.98 8.69 -5.47
C GLU A 74 -7.32 7.42 -4.88
N PHE A 75 -8.09 6.37 -4.56
CA PHE A 75 -7.50 5.11 -4.07
C PHE A 75 -6.73 4.38 -5.18
N ILE A 76 -7.22 4.44 -6.41
CA ILE A 76 -6.54 3.89 -7.57
C ILE A 76 -5.23 4.66 -7.82
N ARG A 77 -5.29 5.99 -7.81
CA ARG A 77 -4.11 6.87 -7.95
C ARG A 77 -3.07 6.60 -6.86
N GLN A 78 -3.48 6.48 -5.60
CA GLN A 78 -2.60 6.19 -4.45
C GLN A 78 -1.90 4.83 -4.58
N SER A 79 -2.62 3.82 -5.08
CA SER A 79 -2.06 2.48 -5.28
C SER A 79 -1.04 2.45 -6.43
N GLN A 80 -1.35 3.13 -7.55
CA GLN A 80 -0.43 3.28 -8.68
C GLN A 80 0.80 4.10 -8.30
N LEU A 81 0.61 5.22 -7.61
CA LEU A 81 1.67 6.11 -7.13
C LEU A 81 2.68 5.32 -6.29
N MET A 82 2.21 4.51 -5.35
CA MET A 82 3.11 3.76 -4.46
C MET A 82 4.00 2.77 -5.23
N ALA A 83 3.42 2.03 -6.17
CA ALA A 83 4.18 1.11 -7.01
C ALA A 83 5.22 1.84 -7.87
N GLN A 84 4.86 3.00 -8.43
CA GLN A 84 5.74 3.84 -9.24
C GLN A 84 6.88 4.46 -8.42
N MET A 85 6.58 5.00 -7.23
CA MET A 85 7.59 5.66 -6.39
C MET A 85 8.69 4.71 -5.92
N TRP A 86 8.37 3.43 -5.78
CA TRP A 86 9.33 2.39 -5.36
C TRP A 86 9.88 1.56 -6.51
N GLU A 87 9.40 1.79 -7.74
CA GLU A 87 9.97 1.18 -8.93
C GLU A 87 11.46 1.55 -9.04
N GLY A 88 12.31 0.56 -9.27
CA GLY A 88 13.77 0.75 -9.33
C GLY A 88 14.48 0.91 -7.99
N LEU A 89 13.78 0.94 -6.84
CA LEU A 89 14.40 1.01 -5.50
C LEU A 89 14.78 -0.36 -4.92
N HIS A 90 15.15 -1.31 -5.77
CA HIS A 90 15.56 -2.69 -5.41
C HIS A 90 14.53 -3.50 -4.61
N THR A 91 13.25 -3.15 -4.71
CA THR A 91 12.14 -3.96 -4.19
C THR A 91 11.17 -4.31 -5.32
N PRO A 92 10.71 -5.57 -5.45
CA PRO A 92 9.65 -5.91 -6.39
C PRO A 92 8.35 -5.19 -5.99
N THR A 93 7.85 -4.32 -6.87
CA THR A 93 6.58 -3.60 -6.68
C THR A 93 5.55 -4.00 -7.72
N TYR A 94 4.31 -4.16 -7.27
CA TYR A 94 3.19 -4.52 -8.13
C TYR A 94 1.98 -3.63 -7.79
N CYS A 95 1.18 -3.29 -8.80
CA CYS A 95 -0.12 -2.64 -8.62
C CYS A 95 -1.19 -3.43 -9.36
N ILE A 96 -2.20 -3.91 -8.63
CA ILE A 96 -3.30 -4.70 -9.15
C ILE A 96 -4.60 -3.90 -8.96
N VAL A 97 -5.31 -3.67 -10.07
CA VAL A 97 -6.65 -3.09 -10.07
C VAL A 97 -7.66 -4.21 -10.30
N GLU A 98 -8.33 -4.64 -9.24
CA GLU A 98 -9.20 -5.81 -9.23
C GLU A 98 -10.63 -5.47 -9.69
N GLY A 99 -10.95 -5.93 -10.90
CA GLY A 99 -12.33 -6.01 -11.40
C GLY A 99 -13.15 -4.75 -11.16
N ARG A 100 -14.33 -4.91 -10.55
CA ARG A 100 -15.26 -3.82 -10.22
C ARG A 100 -15.53 -3.71 -8.71
N HIS A 101 -14.68 -4.33 -7.88
CA HIS A 101 -14.82 -4.23 -6.44
C HIS A 101 -14.73 -2.77 -6.01
N ASN A 102 -15.61 -2.35 -5.10
CA ASN A 102 -15.48 -1.09 -4.38
C ASN A 102 -14.66 -1.31 -3.09
N HIS A 103 -14.41 -0.22 -2.35
CA HIS A 103 -13.54 -0.17 -1.17
C HIS A 103 -13.94 -1.16 -0.07
N PHE A 104 -15.23 -1.52 0.01
CA PHE A 104 -15.74 -2.45 1.01
C PHE A 104 -15.66 -3.90 0.55
N THR A 105 -15.80 -4.14 -0.75
CA THR A 105 -15.91 -5.49 -1.30
C THR A 105 -14.57 -6.06 -1.81
N VAL A 106 -13.54 -5.22 -1.97
CA VAL A 106 -12.20 -5.64 -2.44
C VAL A 106 -11.56 -6.71 -1.54
N ILE A 107 -11.92 -6.73 -0.25
CA ILE A 107 -11.44 -7.74 0.70
C ILE A 107 -12.20 -9.08 0.63
N GLU A 108 -13.32 -9.18 -0.09
CA GLU A 108 -14.12 -10.41 -0.13
C GLU A 108 -13.35 -11.59 -0.71
N GLY A 109 -12.40 -11.33 -1.61
CA GLY A 109 -11.52 -12.36 -2.15
C GLY A 109 -10.70 -13.06 -1.06
N LEU A 110 -10.32 -12.37 0.03
CA LEU A 110 -9.52 -12.93 1.12
C LEU A 110 -10.22 -14.09 1.85
N ARG A 111 -11.54 -14.23 1.69
CA ARG A 111 -12.33 -15.33 2.27
C ARG A 111 -12.22 -16.63 1.47
N LYS A 112 -11.62 -16.58 0.28
CA LYS A 112 -11.55 -17.70 -0.66
C LYS A 112 -10.08 -18.09 -0.89
N PRO A 113 -9.67 -19.33 -0.55
CA PRO A 113 -8.27 -19.75 -0.72
C PRO A 113 -7.76 -19.67 -2.17
N GLN A 114 -8.67 -19.79 -3.14
CA GLN A 114 -8.34 -19.82 -4.56
C GLN A 114 -8.39 -18.43 -5.22
N SER A 115 -8.79 -17.37 -4.52
CA SER A 115 -8.77 -16.02 -5.09
C SER A 115 -7.33 -15.54 -5.29
N GLU A 116 -7.13 -14.66 -6.26
CA GLU A 116 -5.82 -14.06 -6.51
C GLU A 116 -5.40 -13.16 -5.34
N SER A 117 -6.33 -12.45 -4.69
CA SER A 117 -6.04 -11.64 -3.49
C SER A 117 -5.58 -12.47 -2.30
N THR A 118 -6.04 -13.71 -2.14
CA THR A 118 -5.49 -14.62 -1.12
C THR A 118 -4.16 -15.22 -1.56
N ARG A 119 -4.06 -15.67 -2.82
CA ARG A 119 -2.85 -16.33 -3.34
C ARG A 119 -1.65 -15.38 -3.36
N CYS A 120 -1.86 -14.08 -3.60
CA CYS A 120 -0.78 -13.09 -3.63
C CYS A 120 -0.10 -12.93 -2.25
N LEU A 121 -0.78 -13.28 -1.16
CA LEU A 121 -0.19 -13.33 0.19
C LEU A 121 0.86 -14.43 0.32
N LEU A 122 0.85 -15.44 -0.55
CA LEU A 122 1.72 -16.62 -0.48
C LEU A 122 2.78 -16.64 -1.59
N LYS A 123 2.48 -16.07 -2.76
CA LYS A 123 3.38 -15.99 -3.92
C LYS A 123 3.18 -14.65 -4.64
N PRO A 124 4.20 -14.06 -5.27
CA PRO A 124 4.00 -12.87 -6.09
C PRO A 124 2.97 -13.11 -7.20
N PRO A 125 2.20 -12.09 -7.60
CA PRO A 125 1.38 -12.17 -8.80
C PRO A 125 2.26 -12.47 -10.02
N THR A 126 1.77 -13.32 -10.91
CA THR A 126 2.41 -13.67 -12.18
C THR A 126 2.13 -12.65 -13.25
#